data_AF-K1U3L4-F1
#
_entry.id   AF-K1U3L4-F1
#
_cell.length_a   1.000
_cell.length_b   1.000
_cell.length_c   1.000
_cell.angle_alpha   90.00
_cell.angle_beta   90.00
_cell.angle_gamma   90.00
#
_symmetry.space_group_name_H-M   'P 1'
#
loop_
_entity.id
_entity.type
_entity.pdbx_description
1 polymer ?
#
loop_
_entity_poly.entity_id
_entity_poly.type
_entity_poly.pdbx_seq_one_letter_code
_entity_poly.pdbx_strand_id
1 'polypeptide(L)' 'MLVVQDQVWNRVTINRAAHKSTRYYIDEMHLLLKEEQTAAYTVEIWKRFRKWGGIPTGITQNVKDLLSSR' A
#
# COMPACT_ATOMS: atom_id res chain seq x y z
N MET A 1 -10.06 4.40 -6.49
CA MET A 1 -8.95 3.44 -6.26
C MET A 1 -9.06 2.63 -4.95
N LEU A 2 -10.13 2.77 -4.16
CA LEU A 2 -10.25 2.11 -2.85
C LEU A 2 -10.57 0.61 -2.90
N VAL A 3 -11.30 0.15 -3.94
CA VAL A 3 -11.70 -1.27 -4.06
C VAL A 3 -10.50 -2.20 -4.15
N VAL A 4 -9.49 -1.84 -4.94
CA VAL A 4 -8.25 -2.65 -5.09
C VAL A 4 -7.48 -2.69 -3.77
N GLN A 5 -7.36 -1.54 -3.10
CA GLN A 5 -6.63 -1.44 -1.84
C GLN A 5 -7.31 -2.24 -0.71
N ASP A 6 -8.65 -2.27 -0.68
CA ASP A 6 -9.44 -3.09 0.25
C ASP A 6 -9.31 -4.59 -0.02
N GLN A 7 -9.30 -5.00 -1.30
CA GLN A 7 -9.03 -6.39 -1.65
C GLN A 7 -7.63 -6.85 -1.22
N VAL A 8 -6.62 -5.99 -1.36
CA VAL A 8 -5.26 -6.28 -0.88
C VAL A 8 -5.26 -6.41 0.63
N TRP A 9 -5.95 -5.53 1.36
CA TRP A 9 -6.09 -5.61 2.81
C TRP A 9 -6.68 -6.94 3.27
N ASN A 10 -7.77 -7.36 2.63
CA ASN A 10 -8.41 -8.64 2.90
C ASN A 10 -7.48 -9.81 2.61
N ARG A 11 -6.73 -9.77 1.50
CA ARG A 11 -5.74 -10.80 1.17
C ARG A 11 -4.64 -10.91 2.22
N VAL A 12 -4.07 -9.79 2.68
CA VAL A 12 -3.05 -9.80 3.73
C VAL A 12 -3.61 -10.35 5.03
N THR A 13 -4.85 -9.99 5.37
CA THR A 13 -5.53 -10.48 6.58
C THR A 13 -5.73 -12.00 6.55
N ILE A 14 -6.20 -12.55 5.43
CA ILE A 14 -6.37 -14.00 5.24
C ILE A 14 -5.01 -14.72 5.33
N ASN A 15 -3.99 -14.19 4.65
CA ASN A 15 -2.66 -14.79 4.66
C ASN A 15 -2.02 -14.73 6.05
N ARG A 16 -2.24 -13.65 6.81
CA ARG A 16 -1.82 -13.53 8.21
C ARG A 16 -2.40 -14.66 9.07
N ALA A 17 -3.69 -14.94 8.93
CA ALA A 17 -4.34 -16.04 9.66
C ALA A 17 -3.77 -17.41 9.27
N ALA A 18 -3.31 -17.55 8.02
CA ALA A 18 -2.62 -18.74 7.52
C ALA A 18 -1.10 -18.75 7.80
N HIS A 19 -0.58 -17.82 8.59
CA HIS A 19 0.86 -17.64 8.86
C HIS A 19 1.74 -17.48 7.60
N LYS A 20 1.18 -16.88 6.54
CA LYS A 20 1.87 -16.60 5.27
C LYS A 20 2.13 -15.10 5.12
N SER A 21 3.36 -14.77 4.73
CA SER A 21 3.72 -13.40 4.35
C SER A 21 3.19 -13.06 2.96
N THR A 22 2.75 -11.81 2.77
CA THR A 22 2.25 -11.32 1.47
C THR A 22 3.17 -10.22 0.97
N ARG A 23 3.81 -10.43 -0.19
CA ARG A 23 4.53 -9.36 -0.88
C ARG A 23 3.55 -8.58 -1.74
N TYR A 24 3.52 -7.26 -1.57
CA TYR A 24 2.62 -6.38 -2.29
C TYR A 24 3.41 -5.34 -3.06
N TYR A 25 3.46 -5.48 -4.39
CA TYR A 25 4.18 -4.59 -5.28
C TYR A 25 3.22 -3.57 -5.88
N ILE A 26 3.58 -2.30 -5.79
CA ILE A 26 2.81 -1.18 -6.35
C ILE A 26 3.73 -0.47 -7.33
N ASP A 27 3.42 -0.60 -8.60
CA ASP A 27 4.05 0.22 -9.64
C ASP A 27 3.41 1.60 -9.69
N GLU A 28 4.14 2.60 -10.17
CA GLU A 28 3.67 3.99 -10.28
C GLU A 28 3.12 4.55 -8.95
N MET A 29 3.75 4.23 -7.82
CA MET A 29 3.22 4.50 -6.48
C MET A 29 2.86 5.98 -6.24
N HIS A 30 3.59 6.91 -6.86
CA HIS A 30 3.34 8.34 -6.71
C HIS A 30 1.93 8.76 -7.17
N LEU A 31 1.27 7.98 -8.04
CA LEU A 31 -0.12 8.22 -8.45
C LEU A 31 -1.11 7.99 -7.29
N LEU A 32 -0.80 7.05 -6.37
CA LEU A 32 -1.65 6.78 -5.21
C LEU A 32 -1.64 7.92 -4.19
N LEU A 33 -0.63 8.79 -4.24
CA LEU A 33 -0.46 9.90 -3.29
C LEU A 33 -1.00 11.24 -3.81
N LYS A 34 -1.55 11.29 -5.04
CA LYS A 34 -2.07 12.53 -5.63
C LYS A 34 -3.37 13.01 -4.97
N GLU A 35 -4.25 12.06 -4.63
CA GLU A 35 -5.56 12.33 -4.03
C GLU A 35 -5.52 12.02 -2.54
N GLU A 36 -5.94 12.96 -1.71
CA GLU A 36 -5.84 12.90 -0.23
C GLU A 36 -6.41 11.59 0.35
N GLN A 37 -7.59 11.18 -0.13
CA GLN A 37 -8.25 9.96 0.35
C GLN A 37 -7.42 8.70 0.04
N THR A 38 -6.83 8.62 -1.15
CA THR A 38 -6.04 7.45 -1.56
C THR A 38 -4.65 7.47 -0.92
N ALA A 39 -4.09 8.66 -0.70
CA ALA A 39 -2.85 8.86 0.03
C ALA A 39 -2.99 8.38 1.48
N ALA A 40 -4.04 8.80 2.19
CA ALA A 40 -4.33 8.39 3.55
C ALA A 40 -4.44 6.86 3.69
N TYR A 41 -5.15 6.21 2.75
CA TYR A 41 -5.28 4.75 2.75
C TYR A 41 -3.93 4.05 2.47
N THR A 42 -3.15 4.57 1.52
CA THR A 42 -1.81 4.06 1.20
C THR A 42 -0.88 4.17 2.42
N VAL A 43 -0.95 5.27 3.17
CA VAL A 43 -0.20 5.45 4.42
C VAL A 43 -0.63 4.42 5.48
N GLU A 44 -1.93 4.15 5.63
CA GLU A 44 -2.42 3.12 6.55
C GLU A 44 -1.93 1.72 6.18
N ILE A 45 -1.89 1.37 4.89
CA ILE A 45 -1.30 0.12 4.41
C ILE A 45 0.13 -0.02 4.93
N TRP A 46 0.99 0.99 4.73
CA TRP A 46 2.39 0.94 5.16
C TRP A 46 2.55 0.82 6.68
N LYS A 47 1.70 1.49 7.45
CA LYS A 47 1.72 1.41 8.93
C LYS A 47 1.29 0.04 9.46
N ARG A 48 0.28 -0.59 8.83
CA ARG A 48 -0.32 -1.82 9.36
C ARG A 48 0.28 -3.10 8.80
N PHE A 49 0.60 -3.14 7.52
CA PHE A 49 1.05 -4.36 6.85
C PHE A 49 2.32 -4.94 7.48
N ARG A 50 3.24 -4.08 7.96
CA ARG A 50 4.43 -4.50 8.72
C ARG A 50 4.09 -5.44 9.89
N LYS A 51 3.00 -5.16 10.62
CA LYS A 51 2.58 -5.98 11.78
C LYS A 51 1.87 -7.27 11.37
N TRP A 52 1.38 -7.34 10.13
CA TRP A 52 0.47 -8.38 9.65
C TRP A 52 1.13 -9.32 8.63
N GLY A 53 2.46 -9.23 8.46
CA GLY A 53 3.19 -10.04 7.47
C GLY A 53 3.02 -9.55 6.03
N GLY A 54 2.43 -8.37 5.83
CA GLY A 54 2.41 -7.69 4.55
C GLY A 54 3.72 -6.92 4.34
N ILE A 55 4.34 -7.11 3.17
CA ILE A 55 5.60 -6.49 2.77
C ILE A 55 5.30 -5.62 1.55
N PRO A 56 4.81 -4.37 1.75
CA PRO A 56 4.55 -3.47 0.65
C PRO A 56 5.87 -2.96 0.03
N THR A 57 5.89 -2.83 -1.29
CA THR A 57 7.01 -2.30 -2.06
C THR A 57 6.46 -1.36 -3.11
N GLY A 58 6.78 -0.07 -2.99
CA GLY A 58 6.42 0.95 -3.96
C GLY A 58 7.54 1.16 -4.97
N ILE A 59 7.19 1.21 -6.25
CA ILE A 59 8.09 1.47 -7.35
C ILE A 59 7.62 2.78 -7.99
N THR A 60 8.57 3.69 -8.24
CA THR A 60 8.28 4.97 -8.87
C THR A 60 9.52 5.51 -9.58
N GLN A 61 9.27 6.16 -10.70
CA GLN A 61 10.18 6.97 -11.48
C GLN A 61 10.12 8.45 -11.10
N ASN A 62 8.98 8.92 -10.57
CA ASN A 62 8.80 10.32 -10.19
C ASN A 62 8.88 10.51 -8.67
N VAL A 63 10.09 10.73 -8.17
CA VAL A 63 10.37 10.96 -6.74
C VAL A 63 9.96 12.36 -6.30
N LYS A 64 9.95 13.35 -7.21
CA LYS A 64 9.58 14.73 -6.88
C LYS A 64 8.10 14.83 -6.50
N ASP A 65 7.23 14.20 -7.27
CA ASP A 65 5.80 14.15 -6.98
C ASP A 65 5.56 13.48 -5.62
N LEU A 66 6.27 12.38 -5.34
CA LEU A 66 6.23 11.66 -4.07
C LEU A 66 6.66 12.55 -2.88
N LEU A 67 7.71 13.36 -3.01
CA LEU A 67 8.18 14.24 -1.94
C LEU A 67 7.35 15.51 -1.79
N SER A 68 6.59 15.87 -2.83
CA SER A 68 5.68 17.02 -2.82
C SER A 68 4.30 16.72 -2.24
N SER A 69 3.93 15.44 -2.11
CA SER A 69 2.68 15.05 -1.45
C SER A 69 2.78 15.43 0.04
N ARG A 70 1.89 16.33 0.47
CA ARG A 70 1.80 16.81 1.86
C ARG A 70 0.98 15.85 2.73
#